data_AF-A0ABD7HFN1-F1
#
_entry.id   AF-A0ABD7HFN1-F1
#
_cell.length_a   1.000
_cell.length_b   1.000
_cell.length_c   1.000
_cell.angle_alpha   90.00
_cell.angle_beta   90.00
_cell.angle_gamma   90.00
#
_symmetry.space_group_name_H-M   'P 1'
#
loop_
_entity.id
_entity.type
_entity.pdbx_description
1 polymer ?
#
loop_
_entity_poly.entity_id
_entity_poly.type
_entity_poly.pdbx_seq_one_letter_code
_entity_poly.pdbx_strand_id
1 'polypeptide(L)' 'GVRVHAWNRDVIVPDGPLHYLVQFTVTTTEAQSAALSQDVAALTGGLKITKR' A
#
# COMPACT_ATOMS: atom_id res chain seq x y z
N GLY A 1 -7.10 -17.15 -16.51
CA GLY A 1 -6.67 -16.44 -15.30
C GLY A 1 -6.98 -14.97 -15.44
N VAL A 2 -7.43 -14.31 -14.38
CA VAL A 2 -7.67 -12.85 -14.38
C VAL A 2 -6.33 -12.15 -14.14
N ARG A 3 -6.02 -11.14 -14.94
CA ARG A 3 -4.84 -10.28 -14.73
C ARG A 3 -5.17 -9.20 -13.71
N VAL A 4 -4.20 -8.90 -12.87
CA VAL A 4 -4.32 -7.92 -11.78
C VAL A 4 -3.16 -6.94 -11.82
N HIS A 5 -3.40 -5.75 -11.28
CA HIS A 5 -2.36 -4.76 -11.01
C HIS A 5 -2.27 -4.55 -9.50
N ALA A 6 -1.05 -4.53 -8.97
CA ALA A 6 -0.79 -4.39 -7.54
C ALA A 6 0.15 -3.20 -7.28
N TRP A 7 -0.19 -2.40 -6.26
CA TRP A 7 0.65 -1.32 -5.73
C TRP A 7 1.07 -1.72 -4.32
N ASN A 8 2.38 -1.73 -4.07
CA ASN A 8 2.95 -2.10 -2.79
C ASN A 8 3.61 -0.90 -2.13
N ARG A 9 3.40 -0.75 -0.83
CA ARG A 9 4.12 0.21 0.01
C ARG A 9 4.62 -0.49 1.26
N ASP A 10 5.93 -0.57 1.38
CA ASP A 10 6.62 -1.11 2.54
C ASP A 10 7.21 0.02 3.37
N VAL A 11 7.01 -0.01 4.69
CA VAL A 11 7.53 0.98 5.63
C VAL A 11 8.16 0.26 6.80
N ILE A 12 9.40 0.60 7.10
CA ILE A 12 10.07 0.16 8.32
C ILE A 12 9.79 1.21 9.40
N VAL A 13 9.23 0.78 10.53
CA VAL A 13 8.91 1.62 11.69
C VAL A 13 9.81 1.22 12.84
N PRO A 14 10.84 2.03 13.18
CA PRO A 14 11.69 1.78 14.33
C PRO A 14 10.92 1.97 15.63
N ASP A 15 11.07 1.08 16.60
CA ASP A 15 10.47 1.14 17.93
C ASP A 15 11.39 0.65 19.04
N GLY A 16 12.27 1.56 19.49
CA GLY A 16 13.31 1.24 20.46
C GLY A 16 14.24 0.16 19.90
N PRO A 17 14.41 -1.00 20.58
CA PRO A 17 15.22 -2.11 20.09
C PRO A 17 14.53 -2.96 19.01
N LEU A 18 13.24 -2.74 18.74
CA LEU A 18 12.47 -3.47 17.73
C LEU A 18 12.31 -2.63 16.46
N HIS A 19 12.16 -3.30 15.33
CA HIS A 19 11.78 -2.69 14.06
C HIS A 19 10.60 -3.45 13.47
N TYR A 20 9.52 -2.74 13.13
CA TYR A 20 8.37 -3.32 12.46
C TYR A 20 8.47 -3.10 10.96
N LEU A 21 8.19 -4.14 10.17
CA LEU A 21 7.90 -4.02 8.75
C LEU A 21 6.39 -3.94 8.58
N VAL A 22 5.91 -2.82 8.04
CA VAL A 22 4.50 -2.65 7.66
C VAL A 22 4.42 -2.70 6.14
N GLN A 23 3.64 -3.65 5.64
CA GLN A 23 3.40 -3.83 4.21
C GLN A 23 1.95 -3.55 3.90
N PHE A 24 1.72 -2.66 2.94
CA PHE A 24 0.39 -2.31 2.45
C PHE A 24 0.32 -2.55 0.95
N THR A 25 -0.62 -3.41 0.55
CA THR A 25 -0.83 -3.78 -0.86
C THR A 25 -2.26 -3.47 -1.26
N VAL A 26 -2.41 -2.76 -2.38
CA VAL A 26 -3.70 -2.58 -3.05
C VAL A 26 -3.66 -3.34 -4.37
N THR A 27 -4.70 -4.14 -4.62
CA THR A 27 -4.80 -4.95 -5.84
C THR A 27 -6.10 -4.62 -6.56
N THR A 28 -6.02 -4.41 -7.87
CA THR A 28 -7.18 -4.21 -8.75
C THR A 28 -7.14 -5.19 -9.91
N THR A 29 -8.27 -5.40 -10.58
CA THR A 29 -8.23 -6.05 -11.91
C THR A 29 -7.47 -5.14 -12.88
N GLU A 30 -6.78 -5.72 -13.85
CA GLU A 30 -6.03 -4.94 -14.85
C GLU A 30 -6.94 -3.93 -15.58
N ALA A 31 -8.19 -4.32 -15.87
CA ALA A 31 -9.19 -3.48 -16.53
C ALA A 31 -9.59 -2.24 -15.73
N GLN A 32 -9.52 -2.29 -14.39
CA GLN A 32 -9.90 -1.18 -13.51
C GLN A 32 -8.70 -0.33 -13.06
N SER A 33 -7.48 -0.83 -13.26
CA SER A 33 -6.26 -0.24 -12.70
C SER A 33 -6.06 1.23 -13.09
N ALA A 34 -6.31 1.57 -14.36
CA ALA A 34 -6.18 2.94 -14.85
C ALA A 34 -7.20 3.89 -14.20
N ALA A 35 -8.48 3.46 -14.12
CA ALA A 35 -9.56 4.25 -13.56
C ALA A 35 -9.38 4.49 -12.05
N LEU A 36 -8.89 3.48 -11.32
CA LEU A 36 -8.69 3.54 -9.87
C LEU A 36 -7.33 4.12 -9.47
N SER A 37 -6.44 4.41 -10.41
CA SER A 37 -5.05 4.79 -10.12
C SER A 37 -4.92 5.99 -9.16
N GLN A 38 -5.79 6.99 -9.26
CA GLN A 38 -5.80 8.15 -8.37
C GLN A 38 -6.27 7.79 -6.95
N ASP A 39 -7.31 6.96 -6.83
CA ASP A 39 -7.79 6.49 -5.53
C ASP A 39 -6.76 5.61 -4.84
N VAL A 40 -6.10 4.73 -5.60
CA VAL A 40 -4.99 3.93 -5.08
C VAL A 40 -3.84 4.82 -4.62
N ALA A 41 -3.47 5.84 -5.41
CA ALA A 41 -2.43 6.80 -5.02
C ALA A 41 -2.80 7.57 -3.73
N ALA A 42 -4.06 7.95 -3.55
CA ALA A 42 -4.54 8.59 -2.34
C ALA A 42 -4.45 7.65 -1.12
N LEU A 43 -4.84 6.38 -1.27
CA LEU A 43 -4.76 5.37 -0.21
C LEU A 43 -3.30 5.06 0.16
N THR A 44 -2.46 4.76 -0.84
CA THR A 44 -1.06 4.40 -0.61
C THR A 44 -0.25 5.59 -0.13
N GLY A 45 -0.49 6.79 -0.68
CA GLY A 45 0.20 8.03 -0.33
C GLY A 45 -0.17 8.54 1.07
N GLY A 46 -1.44 8.44 1.44
CA GLY A 46 -2.01 8.90 2.70
C GLY A 46 -1.80 7.98 3.91
N LEU A 47 -1.19 6.80 3.71
CA LEU A 47 -0.90 5.86 4.80
C LEU A 47 0.00 6.53 5.86
N LYS A 48 -0.55 6.73 7.06
CA LYS A 48 0.16 7.23 8.24
C LYS A 48 0.21 6.14 9.28
N ILE A 49 1.42 5.80 9.73
CA ILE A 49 1.62 4.84 10.83
C ILE A 49 1.97 5.65 12.07
N THR A 50 1.08 5.62 13.06
CA THR A 50 1.27 6.30 14.35
C THR A 50 1.53 5.26 15.43
N LYS A 51 2.56 5.48 16.23
CA LYS A 51 2.70 4.76 17.49
C LYS A 51 1.64 5.26 18.48
N ARG A 52 1.08 4.34 19.27
CA ARG A 52 0.22 4.68 20.40
C ARG A 52 1.02 4.66 21.68
#